data_AF-N9LT90-F1
#
_entry.id   AF-N9LT90-F1
#
_cell.length_a   1.000
_cell.length_b   1.000
_cell.length_c   1.000
_cell.angle_alpha   90.00
_cell.angle_beta   90.00
_cell.angle_gamma   90.00
#
_symmetry.space_group_name_H-M   'P 1'
#
loop_
_entity.id
_entity.type
_entity.pdbx_description
1 polymer ?
#
loop_
_entity_poly.entity_id
_entity_poly.type
_entity_poly.pdbx_seq_one_letter_code
_entity_poly.pdbx_strand_id
1 'polypeptide(L)'
;MNKRSLTIGIVVTVICIAIIVCIYLFTGLEHPKSLNEFGDFLAGVFAPVAFFWLILGYMQQGKQLEQNTKALEQQERALQLQIDEMRQGIKQQVELVQLQRQQLDEQHRTLEPRFIISQSKVNSPVYGSSTDPKIDINHNVVFVVINYTLDNLGGDAFNLRITHPKTNEIFEKISNVKASTSEEIRFELAQFQLDQLNQKKELEDSLDFFYECKNGRSVKYELLIHVYQTNHPFYGVNLFLKNVDL
;
A
#
# COMPACT_ATOMS: atom_id res chain seq x y z
N MET A 1 24.95 -50.38 3.09
CA MET A 1 24.80 -51.84 2.91
C MET A 1 24.26 -52.43 4.20
N ASN A 2 23.08 -53.07 4.17
CA ASN A 2 22.56 -53.71 5.38
C ASN A 2 23.54 -54.82 5.78
N LYS A 3 24.13 -54.72 6.98
CA LYS A 3 25.18 -55.63 7.45
C LYS A 3 24.78 -57.09 7.29
N ARG A 4 23.49 -57.40 7.48
CA ARG A 4 22.94 -58.75 7.32
C ARG A 4 23.01 -59.29 5.89
N SER A 5 22.69 -58.48 4.88
CA SER A 5 22.71 -58.90 3.47
C SER A 5 24.14 -59.11 2.96
N LEU A 6 25.08 -58.27 3.42
CA LEU A 6 26.51 -58.48 3.15
C LEU A 6 26.98 -59.79 3.77
N THR A 7 26.69 -60.03 5.06
CA THR A 7 27.15 -61.24 5.75
C THR A 7 26.61 -62.50 5.08
N ILE A 8 25.34 -62.51 4.65
CA ILE A 8 24.76 -63.62 3.88
C ILE A 8 25.50 -63.80 2.55
N GLY A 9 25.79 -62.71 1.84
CA GLY A 9 26.52 -62.78 0.57
C GLY A 9 27.94 -63.34 0.70
N ILE A 10 28.65 -62.95 1.76
CA ILE A 10 29.98 -63.49 2.08
C ILE A 10 29.88 -64.98 2.44
N VAL A 11 28.94 -65.36 3.30
CA VAL A 11 28.76 -66.77 3.71
C VAL A 11 28.42 -67.67 2.53
N VAL A 12 27.52 -67.26 1.63
CA VAL A 12 27.16 -68.02 0.42
C VAL A 12 28.38 -68.16 -0.51
N THR A 13 29.17 -67.10 -0.67
CA THR A 13 30.39 -67.14 -1.49
C THR A 13 31.42 -68.11 -0.92
N VAL A 14 31.65 -68.08 0.40
CA VAL A 14 32.58 -68.98 1.10
C VAL A 14 32.12 -70.44 1.00
N ILE A 15 30.82 -70.70 1.15
CA ILE A 15 30.25 -72.06 1.01
C ILE A 15 30.42 -72.57 -0.43
N CYS A 16 30.14 -71.75 -1.45
CA CYS A 16 30.37 -72.15 -2.85
C CYS A 16 31.83 -72.52 -3.10
N ILE A 17 32.78 -71.69 -2.65
CA ILE A 17 34.22 -71.97 -2.81
C ILE A 17 34.60 -73.26 -2.07
N ALA A 18 34.10 -73.47 -0.85
CA ALA A 18 34.39 -74.68 -0.07
C ALA A 18 33.85 -75.94 -0.76
N ILE A 19 32.64 -75.91 -1.33
CA ILE A 19 32.05 -77.03 -2.08
C ILE A 19 32.90 -77.34 -3.31
N ILE A 20 33.36 -76.34 -4.04
CA ILE A 20 34.18 -76.50 -5.25
C ILE A 20 35.54 -77.12 -4.92
N VAL A 21 36.21 -76.64 -3.86
CA VAL A 21 37.47 -77.21 -3.38
C VAL A 21 37.27 -78.66 -2.92
N CYS A 22 36.16 -78.95 -2.23
CA CYS A 22 35.82 -80.28 -1.78
C CYS A 22 35.61 -81.24 -2.98
N ILE A 23 34.82 -80.85 -3.98
CA ILE A 23 34.63 -81.63 -5.21
C ILE A 23 35.96 -81.90 -5.91
N TYR A 24 36.82 -80.89 -6.05
CA TYR A 24 38.13 -81.03 -6.68
C TYR A 24 39.03 -82.06 -5.96
N LEU A 25 39.04 -82.04 -4.63
CA LEU A 25 39.83 -82.99 -3.82
C LEU A 25 39.27 -84.42 -3.86
N PHE A 26 37.95 -84.60 -3.90
CA PHE A 26 37.30 -85.92 -3.83
C PHE A 26 37.11 -86.61 -5.19
N THR A 27 37.09 -85.86 -6.31
CA THR A 27 36.83 -86.43 -7.65
C THR A 27 38.10 -86.69 -8.47
N GLY A 28 39.27 -86.25 -8.02
CA GLY A 28 40.55 -86.53 -8.70
C GLY A 28 40.61 -85.99 -10.14
N LEU A 29 39.93 -84.88 -10.40
CA LEU A 29 39.89 -84.24 -11.71
C LEU A 29 41.30 -83.91 -12.20
N GLU A 30 41.63 -84.32 -13.44
CA GLU A 30 42.90 -83.95 -14.05
C GLU A 30 43.03 -82.42 -14.13
N HIS A 31 44.23 -81.92 -13.85
CA HIS A 31 44.50 -80.48 -13.90
C HIS A 31 44.30 -79.99 -15.33
N PRO A 32 43.65 -78.83 -15.55
CA PRO A 32 43.45 -78.27 -16.88
C PRO A 32 44.82 -78.15 -17.56
N LYS A 33 44.96 -78.75 -18.74
CA LYS A 33 46.26 -78.94 -19.40
C LYS A 33 46.66 -77.73 -20.25
N SER A 34 45.72 -76.81 -20.48
CA SER A 34 45.94 -75.53 -21.17
C SER A 34 45.43 -74.34 -20.36
N LEU A 35 46.02 -73.16 -20.62
CA LEU A 35 45.63 -71.90 -19.97
C LEU A 35 44.16 -71.53 -20.25
N ASN A 36 43.64 -71.93 -21.41
CA ASN A 36 42.25 -71.66 -21.80
C ASN A 36 41.26 -72.50 -20.98
N GLU A 37 41.53 -73.79 -20.79
CA GLU A 37 40.72 -74.69 -19.95
C GLU A 37 40.70 -74.24 -18.48
N PHE A 38 41.80 -73.67 -18.00
CA PHE A 38 41.86 -73.08 -16.66
C PHE A 38 40.97 -71.83 -16.54
N GLY A 39 40.96 -70.98 -17.57
CA GLY A 39 40.07 -69.83 -17.65
C GLY A 39 38.60 -70.22 -17.65
N ASP A 40 38.22 -71.23 -18.44
CA ASP A 40 36.85 -71.74 -18.52
C ASP A 40 36.38 -72.36 -17.20
N PHE A 41 37.27 -73.07 -16.48
CA PHE A 41 36.98 -73.59 -15.14
C PHE A 41 36.71 -72.47 -14.13
N LEU A 42 37.58 -71.45 -14.09
CA LEU A 42 37.37 -70.29 -13.20
C LEU A 42 36.11 -69.52 -13.57
N ALA A 43 35.82 -69.33 -14.85
CA ALA A 43 34.60 -68.67 -15.31
C ALA A 43 33.34 -69.43 -14.85
N GLY A 44 33.32 -70.77 -14.95
CA GLY A 44 32.22 -71.60 -14.47
C GLY A 44 32.02 -71.53 -12.95
N VAL A 45 33.10 -71.50 -12.19
CA VAL A 45 33.09 -71.41 -10.71
C VAL A 45 32.61 -70.03 -10.22
N PHE A 46 33.10 -68.95 -10.83
CA PHE A 46 32.80 -67.59 -10.39
C PHE A 46 31.50 -67.01 -10.97
N ALA A 47 30.98 -67.54 -12.09
CA ALA A 47 29.76 -67.02 -12.71
C ALA A 47 28.52 -67.03 -11.79
N PRO A 48 28.18 -68.12 -11.08
CA PRO A 48 27.02 -68.12 -10.16
C PRO A 48 27.19 -67.16 -8.98
N VAL A 49 28.42 -67.02 -8.47
CA VAL A 49 28.75 -66.09 -7.37
C VAL A 49 28.58 -64.64 -7.84
N ALA A 50 29.12 -64.29 -9.00
CA ALA A 50 28.98 -62.96 -9.58
C ALA A 50 27.51 -62.61 -9.83
N PHE A 51 26.74 -63.54 -10.39
CA PHE A 51 25.31 -63.35 -10.65
C PHE A 51 24.50 -63.16 -9.37
N PHE A 52 24.82 -63.93 -8.32
CA PHE A 52 24.19 -63.77 -7.01
C PHE A 52 24.43 -62.37 -6.40
N TRP A 53 25.67 -61.87 -6.47
CA TRP A 53 25.99 -60.51 -6.02
C TRP A 53 25.30 -59.43 -6.85
N LEU A 54 25.13 -59.64 -8.16
CA LEU A 54 24.36 -58.74 -9.02
C LEU A 54 22.89 -58.65 -8.59
N ILE A 55 22.24 -59.78 -8.31
CA ILE A 55 20.84 -59.81 -7.84
C ILE A 55 20.70 -59.10 -6.49
N LEU A 56 21.61 -59.38 -5.54
CA LEU A 56 21.59 -58.71 -4.24
C LEU A 56 21.77 -57.19 -4.38
N GLY A 57 22.69 -56.76 -5.26
CA GLY A 57 22.89 -55.36 -5.59
C GLY A 57 21.62 -54.71 -6.13
N TYR A 58 20.97 -55.35 -7.10
CA TYR A 58 19.73 -54.85 -7.72
C TYR A 58 18.57 -54.74 -6.71
N MET A 59 18.35 -55.79 -5.88
CA MET A 59 17.34 -55.75 -4.82
C MET A 59 17.60 -54.63 -3.81
N GLN A 60 18.87 -54.37 -3.49
CA GLN A 60 19.23 -53.29 -2.58
C GLN A 60 19.02 -51.92 -3.22
N GLN A 61 19.38 -51.74 -4.50
CA GLN A 61 19.11 -50.51 -5.24
C GLN A 61 17.60 -50.20 -5.29
N GLY A 62 16.75 -51.21 -5.52
CA GLY A 62 15.29 -51.03 -5.50
C GLY A 62 14.77 -50.54 -4.15
N LYS A 63 15.25 -51.11 -3.03
CA LYS A 63 14.89 -50.63 -1.68
C LYS A 63 15.37 -49.22 -1.39
N GLN A 64 16.56 -48.85 -1.87
CA GLN A 64 17.08 -47.50 -1.73
C GLN A 64 16.25 -46.49 -2.52
N LEU A 65 15.83 -46.86 -3.73
CA LEU A 65 14.97 -46.02 -4.55
C LEU A 65 13.61 -45.81 -3.88
N GLU A 66 12.98 -46.87 -3.36
CA GLU A 66 11.72 -46.76 -2.62
C GLU A 66 11.83 -45.84 -1.40
N GLN A 67 12.93 -45.96 -0.64
CA GLN A 67 13.20 -45.08 0.50
C GLN A 67 13.40 -43.62 0.07
N ASN A 68 14.10 -43.40 -1.04
CA ASN A 68 14.32 -42.06 -1.59
C ASN A 68 13.01 -41.44 -2.08
N THR A 69 12.18 -42.20 -2.80
CA THR A 69 10.84 -41.78 -3.23
C THR A 69 9.97 -41.40 -2.04
N LYS A 70 9.94 -42.21 -0.98
CA LYS A 70 9.19 -41.89 0.25
C LYS A 70 9.69 -40.60 0.92
N ALA A 71 11.00 -40.38 0.95
CA ALA A 71 11.57 -39.14 1.50
C ALA A 71 11.18 -37.91 0.65
N LEU A 72 11.21 -38.05 -0.69
CA LEU A 72 10.77 -37.00 -1.61
C LEU A 72 9.28 -36.68 -1.45
N GLU A 73 8.42 -37.70 -1.35
CA GLU A 73 6.98 -37.50 -1.09
C GLU A 73 6.73 -36.76 0.24
N GLN A 74 7.49 -37.09 1.29
CA GLN A 74 7.40 -36.38 2.56
C GLN A 74 7.87 -34.93 2.44
N GLN A 75 8.95 -34.69 1.69
CA GLN A 75 9.46 -33.35 1.42
C GLN A 75 8.47 -32.52 0.62
N GLU A 76 7.82 -33.11 -0.39
CA GLU A 76 6.79 -32.45 -1.20
C GLU A 76 5.59 -32.05 -0.32
N ARG A 77 5.10 -32.96 0.55
CA ARG A 77 4.01 -32.63 1.48
C ARG A 77 4.37 -31.51 2.44
N ALA A 78 5.59 -31.52 2.99
CA ALA A 78 6.06 -30.46 3.87
C ALA A 78 6.13 -29.11 3.14
N LEU A 79 6.59 -29.11 1.88
CA LEU A 79 6.63 -27.91 1.05
C LEU A 79 5.22 -27.39 0.74
N GLN A 80 4.27 -28.27 0.42
CA GLN A 80 2.87 -27.89 0.20
C GLN A 80 2.26 -27.23 1.44
N LEU A 81 2.48 -27.80 2.63
CA LEU A 81 2.03 -27.20 3.89
C LEU A 81 2.66 -25.82 4.12
N GLN A 82 3.96 -25.67 3.88
CA GLN A 82 4.66 -24.38 4.01
C GLN A 82 4.10 -23.33 3.04
N ILE A 83 3.79 -23.73 1.80
CA ILE A 83 3.18 -22.82 0.81
C ILE A 83 1.80 -22.36 1.28
N ASP A 84 1.00 -23.26 1.86
CA ASP A 84 -0.33 -22.91 2.35
C ASP A 84 -0.29 -22.01 3.59
N GLU A 85 0.62 -22.26 4.53
CA GLU A 85 0.89 -21.37 5.66
C GLU A 85 1.35 -19.98 5.18
N MET A 86 2.28 -19.93 4.22
CA MET A 86 2.75 -18.67 3.63
C MET A 86 1.60 -17.92 2.95
N ARG A 87 0.72 -18.61 2.21
CA ARG A 87 -0.47 -18.00 1.60
C ARG A 87 -1.40 -17.41 2.65
N GLN A 88 -1.60 -18.09 3.79
CA GLN A 88 -2.39 -17.56 4.90
C GLN A 88 -1.71 -16.33 5.53
N GLY A 89 -0.39 -16.37 5.73
CA GLY A 89 0.39 -15.22 6.22
C GLY A 89 0.31 -14.01 5.28
N ILE A 90 0.40 -14.21 3.97
CA ILE A 90 0.23 -13.14 2.98
C ILE A 90 -1.18 -12.53 3.07
N LYS A 91 -2.23 -13.35 3.22
CA LYS A 91 -3.60 -12.84 3.39
C LYS A 91 -3.73 -11.93 4.62
N GLN A 92 -3.17 -12.37 5.76
CA GLN A 92 -3.15 -11.57 6.98
C GLN A 92 -2.37 -10.27 6.81
N GLN A 93 -1.23 -10.31 6.11
CA GLN A 93 -0.43 -9.11 5.84
C GLN A 93 -1.18 -8.11 4.94
N VAL A 94 -1.90 -8.61 3.92
CA VAL A 94 -2.74 -7.75 3.07
C VAL A 94 -3.85 -7.09 3.89
N GLU A 95 -4.51 -7.83 4.77
CA GLU A 95 -5.54 -7.29 5.67
C GLU A 95 -4.97 -6.23 6.63
N LEU A 96 -3.80 -6.48 7.21
CA LEU A 96 -3.11 -5.49 8.05
C LEU A 96 -2.76 -4.21 7.30
N VAL A 97 -2.26 -4.32 6.06
CA VAL A 97 -1.96 -3.16 5.22
C VAL A 97 -3.24 -2.37 4.90
N GLN A 98 -4.36 -3.05 4.65
CA GLN A 98 -5.65 -2.40 4.43
C GLN A 98 -6.12 -1.64 5.67
N LEU A 99 -6.05 -2.27 6.85
CA LEU A 99 -6.40 -1.62 8.12
C LEU A 99 -5.51 -0.41 8.41
N GLN A 100 -4.20 -0.53 8.16
CA GLN A 100 -3.27 0.58 8.35
C GLN A 100 -3.59 1.76 7.41
N ARG A 101 -3.94 1.49 6.15
CA ARG A 101 -4.39 2.54 5.21
C ARG A 101 -5.66 3.22 5.70
N GLN A 102 -6.66 2.44 6.14
CA GLN A 102 -7.90 3.01 6.70
C GLN A 102 -7.62 3.88 7.93
N GLN A 103 -6.77 3.44 8.84
CA GLN A 103 -6.39 4.24 10.01
C GLN A 103 -5.68 5.54 9.60
N LEU A 104 -4.78 5.47 8.62
CA LEU A 104 -4.07 6.64 8.11
C LEU A 104 -5.03 7.61 7.43
N ASP A 105 -5.99 7.12 6.65
CA ASP A 105 -7.02 7.94 6.00
C ASP A 105 -7.93 8.63 7.04
N GLU A 106 -8.36 7.92 8.08
CA GLU A 106 -9.16 8.50 9.17
C GLU A 106 -8.36 9.52 10.01
N GLN A 107 -7.08 9.24 10.27
CA GLN A 107 -6.17 10.20 10.88
C GLN A 107 -6.02 11.45 10.01
N HIS A 108 -5.87 11.29 8.68
CA HIS A 108 -5.82 12.42 7.76
C HIS A 108 -7.11 13.23 7.79
N ARG A 109 -8.29 12.59 7.71
CA ARG A 109 -9.60 13.27 7.77
C ARG A 109 -9.79 14.06 9.06
N THR A 110 -9.34 13.54 10.19
CA THR A 110 -9.43 14.24 11.49
C THR A 110 -8.57 15.52 11.49
N LEU A 111 -7.47 15.53 10.73
CA LEU A 111 -6.55 16.66 10.63
C LEU A 111 -6.89 17.64 9.51
N GLU A 112 -7.83 17.31 8.62
CA GLU A 112 -8.23 18.22 7.55
C GLU A 112 -9.02 19.40 8.12
N PRO A 113 -8.60 20.65 7.84
CA PRO A 113 -9.38 21.83 8.19
C PRO A 113 -10.74 21.79 7.48
N ARG A 114 -11.78 22.17 8.22
CA ARG A 114 -13.16 22.19 7.72
C ARG A 114 -13.77 23.54 8.01
N PHE A 115 -13.91 24.34 6.97
CA PHE A 115 -14.42 25.69 7.09
C PHE A 115 -15.92 25.75 6.82
N ILE A 116 -16.63 26.43 7.70
CA ILE A 116 -18.04 26.81 7.51
C ILE A 116 -18.14 28.32 7.68
N ILE A 117 -18.95 28.95 6.83
CA ILE A 117 -19.29 30.36 6.98
C ILE A 117 -20.56 30.47 7.80
N SER A 118 -20.51 31.24 8.88
CA SER A 118 -21.65 31.53 9.73
C SER A 118 -21.83 33.04 9.92
N GLN A 119 -23.01 33.43 10.42
CA GLN A 119 -23.32 34.81 10.84
C GLN A 119 -23.03 35.89 9.77
N SER A 120 -23.20 35.57 8.49
CA SER A 120 -22.97 36.51 7.39
C SER A 120 -23.98 37.66 7.43
N LYS A 121 -23.49 38.90 7.47
CA LYS A 121 -24.30 40.11 7.48
C LYS A 121 -23.68 41.18 6.61
N VAL A 122 -24.53 42.04 6.07
CA VAL A 122 -24.09 43.28 5.43
C VAL A 122 -24.37 44.42 6.38
N ASN A 123 -23.33 45.15 6.77
CA ASN A 123 -23.52 46.35 7.57
C ASN A 123 -24.19 47.43 6.73
N SER A 124 -25.04 48.24 7.36
CA SER A 124 -25.67 49.39 6.71
C SER A 124 -24.61 50.28 6.06
N PRO A 125 -24.91 50.89 4.91
CA PRO A 125 -23.98 51.76 4.21
C PRO A 125 -23.52 52.88 5.15
N VAL A 126 -22.21 52.91 5.41
CA VAL A 126 -21.60 53.93 6.28
C VAL A 126 -20.98 54.99 5.37
N TYR A 127 -21.28 56.26 5.65
CA TYR A 127 -20.52 57.37 5.10
C TYR A 127 -19.21 57.49 5.90
N GLY A 128 -18.07 57.32 5.22
CA GLY A 128 -16.77 57.37 5.88
C GLY A 128 -15.62 57.66 4.92
N SER A 129 -14.41 57.64 5.44
CA SER A 129 -13.18 57.67 4.66
C SER A 129 -12.79 56.24 4.28
N SER A 130 -12.45 56.01 3.01
CA SER A 130 -11.99 54.71 2.52
C SER A 130 -10.72 54.25 3.24
N THR A 131 -10.62 52.96 3.56
CA THR A 131 -9.34 52.33 3.91
C THR A 131 -8.51 51.91 2.69
N ASP A 132 -9.06 52.02 1.47
CA ASP A 132 -8.35 51.76 0.22
C ASP A 132 -7.38 52.93 -0.11
N PRO A 133 -6.06 52.69 -0.16
CA PRO A 133 -5.07 53.73 -0.48
C PRO A 133 -5.18 54.29 -1.92
N LYS A 134 -5.99 53.69 -2.80
CA LYS A 134 -6.24 54.16 -4.16
C LYS A 134 -7.41 55.16 -4.26
N ILE A 135 -8.17 55.38 -3.19
CA ILE A 135 -9.35 56.25 -3.20
C ILE A 135 -8.98 57.59 -2.56
N ASP A 136 -9.03 58.67 -3.37
CA ASP A 136 -8.75 60.04 -2.91
C ASP A 136 -9.81 60.48 -1.88
N ILE A 137 -9.33 60.84 -0.69
CA ILE A 137 -10.06 61.01 0.58
C ILE A 137 -11.05 62.21 0.61
N ASN A 138 -11.27 62.86 -0.53
CA ASN A 138 -12.05 64.10 -0.64
C ASN A 138 -13.56 63.91 -0.83
N HIS A 139 -14.07 62.67 -0.84
CA HIS A 139 -15.52 62.40 -0.97
C HIS A 139 -16.01 61.44 0.12
N ASN A 140 -17.16 61.75 0.71
CA ASN A 140 -17.92 60.80 1.54
C ASN A 140 -18.41 59.65 0.65
N VAL A 141 -17.64 58.56 0.59
CA VAL A 141 -18.01 57.38 -0.18
C VAL A 141 -18.89 56.48 0.69
N VAL A 142 -19.89 55.86 0.07
CA VAL A 142 -20.74 54.87 0.71
C VAL A 142 -20.06 53.51 0.61
N PHE A 143 -19.65 52.95 1.74
CA PHE A 143 -19.10 51.59 1.79
C PHE A 143 -20.18 50.61 2.20
N VAL A 144 -20.27 49.52 1.46
CA VAL A 144 -21.02 48.33 1.87
C VAL A 144 -20.01 47.31 2.34
N VAL A 145 -20.13 46.94 3.62
CA VAL A 145 -19.19 46.05 4.30
C VAL A 145 -19.91 44.74 4.60
N ILE A 146 -19.34 43.64 4.09
CA ILE A 146 -19.77 42.28 4.37
C ILE A 146 -18.92 41.75 5.52
N ASN A 147 -19.58 41.33 6.60
CA ASN A 147 -18.92 40.63 7.70
C ASN A 147 -19.46 39.21 7.79
N TYR A 148 -18.57 38.25 8.02
CA TYR A 148 -18.95 36.87 8.29
C TYR A 148 -17.97 36.22 9.25
N THR A 149 -18.43 35.19 9.92
CA THR A 149 -17.60 34.37 10.79
C THR A 149 -17.17 33.14 10.01
N LEU A 150 -15.86 32.89 10.00
CA LEU A 150 -15.26 31.69 9.43
C LEU A 150 -14.96 30.72 10.56
N ASP A 151 -15.77 29.66 10.66
CA ASP A 151 -15.62 28.62 11.67
C ASP A 151 -14.75 27.49 11.14
N ASN A 152 -13.63 27.20 11.81
CA ASN A 152 -12.83 26.01 11.54
C ASN A 152 -13.25 24.87 12.46
N LEU A 153 -14.05 23.93 11.95
CA LEU A 153 -14.51 22.75 12.69
C LEU A 153 -13.56 21.55 12.57
N GLY A 154 -12.45 21.69 11.86
CA GLY A 154 -11.50 20.62 11.58
C GLY A 154 -10.13 20.85 12.25
N GLY A 155 -9.08 20.37 11.60
CA GLY A 155 -7.70 20.56 12.04
C GLY A 155 -7.14 21.96 11.76
N ASP A 156 -5.90 22.20 12.19
CA ASP A 156 -5.22 23.49 11.99
C ASP A 156 -4.99 23.81 10.51
N ALA A 157 -5.30 25.04 10.11
CA ALA A 157 -5.03 25.57 8.77
C ALA A 157 -3.95 26.65 8.82
N PHE A 158 -3.09 26.65 7.80
CA PHE A 158 -1.96 27.57 7.68
C PHE A 158 -2.07 28.38 6.40
N ASN A 159 -1.49 29.57 6.41
CA ASN A 159 -1.36 30.42 5.22
C ASN A 159 -2.69 30.63 4.47
N LEU A 160 -3.79 30.80 5.20
CA LEU A 160 -5.10 31.06 4.62
C LEU A 160 -5.07 32.38 3.86
N ARG A 161 -5.54 32.37 2.62
CA ARG A 161 -5.59 33.52 1.74
C ARG A 161 -6.92 33.56 1.00
N ILE A 162 -7.50 34.75 0.92
CA ILE A 162 -8.65 35.03 0.07
C ILE A 162 -8.17 35.96 -1.02
N THR A 163 -8.25 35.54 -2.28
CA THR A 163 -7.70 36.29 -3.42
C THR A 163 -8.71 36.48 -4.54
N HIS A 164 -8.58 37.57 -5.29
CA HIS A 164 -9.37 37.76 -6.50
C HIS A 164 -8.90 36.80 -7.62
N PRO A 165 -9.78 36.06 -8.30
CA PRO A 165 -9.40 34.99 -9.23
C PRO A 165 -8.65 35.46 -10.49
N LYS A 166 -8.84 36.73 -10.90
CA LYS A 166 -8.19 37.27 -12.12
C LYS A 166 -6.98 38.14 -11.85
N THR A 167 -6.99 38.87 -10.74
CA THR A 167 -5.94 39.86 -10.41
C THR A 167 -4.95 39.34 -9.38
N ASN A 168 -5.26 38.21 -8.70
CA ASN A 168 -4.52 37.66 -7.56
C ASN A 168 -4.31 38.69 -6.42
N GLU A 169 -5.16 39.71 -6.35
CA GLU A 169 -5.18 40.66 -5.24
C GLU A 169 -5.61 39.94 -3.97
N ILE A 170 -4.85 40.11 -2.89
CA ILE A 170 -5.10 39.45 -1.60
C ILE A 170 -6.03 40.34 -0.79
N PHE A 171 -7.23 39.83 -0.51
CA PHE A 171 -8.22 40.50 0.33
C PHE A 171 -8.00 40.22 1.81
N GLU A 172 -7.69 38.96 2.14
CA GLU A 172 -7.49 38.53 3.51
C GLU A 172 -6.33 37.53 3.58
N LYS A 173 -5.53 37.62 4.64
CA LYS A 173 -4.42 36.69 4.87
C LYS A 173 -4.26 36.39 6.35
N ILE A 174 -4.50 35.13 6.71
CA ILE A 174 -4.39 34.66 8.09
C ILE A 174 -3.28 33.60 8.16
N SER A 175 -2.27 33.83 8.99
CA SER A 175 -1.10 32.93 9.07
C SER A 175 -1.45 31.55 9.62
N ASN A 176 -2.33 31.49 10.63
CA ASN A 176 -2.73 30.25 11.27
C ASN A 176 -4.17 30.40 11.80
N VAL A 177 -5.05 29.48 11.40
CA VAL A 177 -6.37 29.30 11.97
C VAL A 177 -6.38 27.97 12.70
N LYS A 178 -6.48 28.02 14.03
CA LYS A 178 -6.43 26.82 14.87
C LYS A 178 -7.68 25.96 14.69
N ALA A 179 -7.56 24.68 15.05
CA ALA A 179 -8.70 23.78 15.15
C ALA A 179 -9.77 24.33 16.12
N SER A 180 -11.04 24.20 15.74
CA SER A 180 -12.20 24.59 16.56
C SER A 180 -12.22 26.07 16.97
N THR A 181 -11.68 26.96 16.15
CA THR A 181 -11.74 28.41 16.35
C THR A 181 -12.53 29.10 15.24
N SER A 182 -12.99 30.31 15.54
CA SER A 182 -13.74 31.16 14.64
C SER A 182 -12.97 32.45 14.40
N GLU A 183 -12.87 32.88 13.15
CA GLU A 183 -12.26 34.16 12.75
C GLU A 183 -13.32 35.07 12.13
N GLU A 184 -13.35 36.35 12.53
CA GLU A 184 -14.22 37.34 11.89
C GLU A 184 -13.53 37.89 10.65
N ILE A 185 -14.19 37.76 9.50
CA ILE A 185 -13.69 38.29 8.23
C ILE A 185 -14.56 39.46 7.80
N ARG A 186 -13.88 40.54 7.41
CA ARG A 186 -14.48 41.78 6.93
C ARG A 186 -14.06 42.05 5.50
N PHE A 187 -15.03 42.28 4.62
CA PHE A 187 -14.82 42.56 3.21
C PHE A 187 -15.58 43.82 2.81
N GLU A 188 -14.91 44.74 2.11
CA GLU A 188 -15.53 45.97 1.62
C GLU A 188 -15.78 45.85 0.11
N LEU A 189 -17.00 46.17 -0.33
CA LEU A 189 -17.32 46.22 -1.75
C LEU A 189 -16.58 47.40 -2.41
N ALA A 190 -15.92 47.11 -3.53
CA ALA A 190 -15.32 48.13 -4.39
C ALA A 190 -16.41 48.98 -5.08
N GLN A 191 -16.04 50.19 -5.52
CA GLN A 191 -17.00 51.14 -6.11
C GLN A 191 -17.79 50.54 -7.29
N PHE A 192 -17.13 49.80 -8.18
CA PHE A 192 -17.81 49.20 -9.33
C PHE A 192 -18.83 48.12 -8.94
N GLN A 193 -18.57 47.38 -7.85
CA GLN A 193 -19.49 46.38 -7.30
C GLN A 193 -20.71 47.05 -6.68
N LEU A 194 -20.50 48.16 -5.96
CA LEU A 194 -21.56 49.03 -5.43
C LEU A 194 -22.44 49.58 -6.55
N ASP A 195 -21.84 50.08 -7.62
CA ASP A 195 -22.57 50.62 -8.78
C ASP A 195 -23.42 49.53 -9.45
N GLN A 196 -22.87 48.32 -9.62
CA GLN A 196 -23.61 47.17 -10.13
C GLN A 196 -24.76 46.76 -9.22
N LEU A 197 -24.50 46.67 -7.90
CA LEU A 197 -25.50 46.32 -6.91
C LEU A 197 -26.65 47.34 -6.88
N ASN A 198 -26.36 48.63 -7.03
CA ASN A 198 -27.37 49.68 -7.08
C ASN A 198 -28.21 49.65 -8.38
N GLN A 199 -27.60 49.27 -9.51
CA GLN A 199 -28.30 49.18 -10.79
C GLN A 199 -29.15 47.91 -10.92
N LYS A 200 -28.57 46.76 -10.58
CA LYS A 200 -29.19 45.44 -10.78
C LYS A 200 -29.94 44.92 -9.56
N LYS A 201 -29.76 45.55 -8.39
CA LYS A 201 -30.27 45.13 -7.07
C LYS A 201 -29.66 43.83 -6.53
N GLU A 202 -28.79 43.19 -7.31
CA GLU A 202 -28.09 41.96 -6.98
C GLU A 202 -26.66 42.02 -7.53
N LEU A 203 -25.74 41.38 -6.80
CA LEU A 203 -24.33 41.24 -7.14
C LEU A 203 -23.90 39.81 -6.84
N GLU A 204 -23.38 39.15 -7.85
CA GLU A 204 -22.71 37.85 -7.73
C GLU A 204 -21.22 38.05 -7.98
N ASP A 205 -20.39 37.50 -7.09
CA ASP A 205 -18.94 37.50 -7.22
C ASP A 205 -18.35 36.19 -6.68
N SER A 206 -17.10 35.92 -7.03
CA SER A 206 -16.38 34.71 -6.63
C SER A 206 -14.94 35.06 -6.23
N LEU A 207 -14.51 34.59 -5.06
CA LEU A 207 -13.13 34.72 -4.59
C LEU A 207 -12.47 33.35 -4.47
N ASP A 208 -11.17 33.32 -4.69
CA ASP A 208 -10.36 32.13 -4.44
C ASP A 208 -10.04 32.05 -2.95
N PHE A 209 -10.47 30.97 -2.30
CA PHE A 209 -10.19 30.67 -0.90
C PHE A 209 -9.13 29.56 -0.82
N PHE A 210 -7.96 29.88 -0.31
CA PHE A 210 -6.82 28.97 -0.27
C PHE A 210 -6.34 28.77 1.16
N TYR A 211 -5.93 27.55 1.50
CA TYR A 211 -5.20 27.27 2.75
C TYR A 211 -4.27 26.05 2.60
N GLU A 212 -3.34 25.93 3.55
CA GLU A 212 -2.43 24.79 3.68
C GLU A 212 -2.78 23.99 4.93
N CYS A 213 -2.83 22.67 4.79
CA CYS A 213 -3.06 21.74 5.89
C CYS A 213 -1.73 21.46 6.62
N LYS A 214 -1.81 20.96 7.86
CA LYS A 214 -0.63 20.55 8.65
C LYS A 214 0.29 19.54 7.95
N ASN A 215 -0.25 18.73 7.04
CA ASN A 215 0.51 17.75 6.25
C ASN A 215 1.17 18.36 4.99
N GLY A 216 1.08 19.69 4.78
CA GLY A 216 1.61 20.39 3.61
C GLY A 216 0.72 20.36 2.38
N ARG A 217 -0.45 19.70 2.42
CA ARG A 217 -1.43 19.72 1.32
C ARG A 217 -2.07 21.10 1.23
N SER A 218 -1.98 21.70 0.05
CA SER A 218 -2.71 22.93 -0.27
C SER A 218 -4.11 22.60 -0.79
N VAL A 219 -5.11 23.36 -0.35
CA VAL A 219 -6.51 23.19 -0.74
C VAL A 219 -7.07 24.52 -1.23
N LYS A 220 -7.86 24.47 -2.29
CA LYS A 220 -8.50 25.63 -2.91
C LYS A 220 -10.01 25.42 -3.00
N TYR A 221 -10.75 26.41 -2.52
CA TYR A 221 -12.20 26.53 -2.63
C TYR A 221 -12.53 27.80 -3.41
N GLU A 222 -13.72 27.82 -4.00
CA GLU A 222 -14.35 29.00 -4.58
C GLU A 222 -15.34 29.55 -3.57
N LEU A 223 -15.09 30.74 -3.06
CA LEU A 223 -15.99 31.50 -2.20
C LEU A 223 -16.97 32.27 -3.08
N LEU A 224 -18.19 31.77 -3.19
CA LEU A 224 -19.28 32.42 -3.90
C LEU A 224 -19.95 33.44 -2.99
N ILE A 225 -20.05 34.66 -3.49
CA ILE A 225 -20.62 35.82 -2.80
C ILE A 225 -21.85 36.27 -3.58
N HIS A 226 -23.01 36.18 -2.96
CA HIS A 226 -24.25 36.70 -3.52
C HIS A 226 -24.84 37.76 -2.60
N VAL A 227 -24.77 39.03 -3.01
CA VAL A 227 -25.33 40.18 -2.30
C VAL A 227 -26.61 40.61 -3.00
N TYR A 228 -27.68 40.82 -2.25
CA TYR A 228 -28.98 41.21 -2.79
C TYR A 228 -29.59 42.33 -1.96
N GLN A 229 -30.34 43.22 -2.61
CA GLN A 229 -31.02 44.30 -1.94
C GLN A 229 -32.30 43.79 -1.27
N THR A 230 -32.43 44.03 0.04
CA THR A 230 -33.66 43.70 0.78
C THR A 230 -34.62 44.88 0.75
N ASN A 231 -34.24 45.99 1.37
CA ASN A 231 -34.95 47.26 1.35
C ASN A 231 -33.91 48.36 1.24
N HIS A 232 -33.94 49.24 0.25
CA HIS A 232 -32.94 50.32 0.15
C HIS A 232 -32.87 51.14 1.45
N PRO A 233 -31.69 51.38 2.05
CA PRO A 233 -30.33 51.06 1.59
C PRO A 233 -29.70 49.82 2.27
N PHE A 234 -30.51 48.88 2.74
CA PHE A 234 -30.12 47.61 3.34
C PHE A 234 -29.97 46.49 2.30
N TYR A 235 -28.98 45.63 2.53
CA TYR A 235 -28.65 44.49 1.69
C TYR A 235 -28.52 43.24 2.54
N GLY A 236 -28.78 42.08 1.93
CA GLY A 236 -28.48 40.76 2.47
C GLY A 236 -27.30 40.14 1.71
N VAL A 237 -26.71 39.10 2.29
CA VAL A 237 -25.63 38.34 1.65
C VAL A 237 -25.80 36.86 1.92
N ASN A 238 -25.53 36.05 0.91
CA ASN A 238 -25.32 34.62 1.05
C ASN A 238 -23.89 34.30 0.61
N LEU A 239 -23.17 33.55 1.45
CA LEU A 239 -21.80 33.15 1.22
C LEU A 239 -21.70 31.62 1.22
N PHE A 240 -21.05 31.06 0.21
CA PHE A 240 -20.89 29.62 0.10
C PHE A 240 -19.46 29.27 -0.31
N LEU A 241 -18.86 28.30 0.38
CA LEU A 241 -17.61 27.69 -0.05
C LEU A 241 -17.93 26.47 -0.92
N LYS A 242 -17.50 26.53 -2.18
CA LYS A 242 -17.62 25.43 -3.14
C LYS A 242 -16.26 24.81 -3.37
N ASN A 243 -16.17 23.48 -3.24
CA ASN A 243 -14.92 22.77 -3.49
C ASN A 243 -14.58 22.87 -4.99
N VAL A 244 -13.34 23.26 -5.28
CA VAL A 244 -12.79 23.25 -6.64
C VAL A 244 -11.96 21.98 -6.74
N ASP A 245 -12.62 20.86 -7.05
CA ASP A 245 -11.90 19.61 -7.31
C ASP A 245 -10.97 19.85 -8.52
N LEU A 246 -9.66 19.72 -8.28
CA LEU A 246 -8.60 19.71 -9.29
C LEU A 246 -8.51 18.32 -9.95
#